data_AF-A0A482F1H2-F1
#
_entry.id   AF-A0A482F1H2-F1
#
_cell.length_a   1.000
_cell.length_b   1.000
_cell.length_c   1.000
_cell.angle_alpha   90.00
_cell.angle_beta   90.00
_cell.angle_gamma   90.00
#
_symmetry.space_group_name_H-M   'P 1'
#
loop_
_entity.id
_entity.type
_entity.pdbx_description
1 polymer ?
#
loop_
_entity_poly.entity_id
_entity_poly.type
_entity_poly.pdbx_seq_one_letter_code
_entity_poly.pdbx_strand_id
1 'polypeptide(L)'
;MTDIWSEEKRSEVMSKIRGKDTKPELEIRRLLAKENIEYIPQAEVCGWTVDFLIPNAEPKGILSGEAEGPPLILEYRSCFWHKHGCGKSNTPKSNRDYWIPKLERNKERDTEKDAELRDAGYEVEVIWGCEDLGGRMEEIIESLGG
;
A
#
# COMPACT_ATOMS: atom_id res chain seq x y z
N MET A 1 30.67 -14.03 3.09
CA MET A 1 30.20 -12.65 3.32
C MET A 1 29.01 -12.74 4.25
N THR A 2 29.23 -12.30 5.48
CA THR A 2 28.47 -12.72 6.65
C THR A 2 27.11 -12.05 6.69
N ASP A 3 26.12 -12.87 6.97
CA ASP A 3 24.82 -12.40 7.41
C ASP A 3 24.97 -11.48 8.62
N ILE A 4 24.37 -10.29 8.59
CA ILE A 4 24.45 -9.36 9.74
C ILE A 4 23.70 -9.98 10.95
N TRP A 5 22.84 -10.97 10.70
CA TRP A 5 21.93 -11.59 11.67
C TRP A 5 22.17 -13.10 11.71
N SER A 6 22.18 -13.69 12.90
CA SER A 6 22.12 -15.15 13.02
C SER A 6 20.81 -15.68 12.45
N GLU A 7 20.78 -16.95 12.06
CA GLU A 7 19.57 -17.59 11.53
C GLU A 7 18.38 -17.51 12.50
N GLU A 8 18.64 -17.74 13.79
CA GLU A 8 17.65 -17.55 14.86
C GLU A 8 17.14 -16.11 14.92
N LYS A 9 18.04 -15.12 14.84
CA LYS A 9 17.66 -13.70 14.88
C LYS A 9 16.83 -13.29 13.66
N ARG A 10 17.15 -13.84 12.48
CA ARG A 10 16.35 -13.64 11.27
C ARG A 10 14.97 -14.26 11.44
N SER A 11 14.89 -15.50 11.90
CA SER A 11 13.61 -16.18 12.12
C SER A 11 12.72 -15.41 13.11
N GLU A 12 13.31 -14.91 14.20
CA GLU A 12 12.63 -14.08 15.20
C GLU A 12 12.12 -12.74 14.63
N VAL A 13 12.87 -12.12 13.70
CA VAL A 13 12.39 -10.88 13.07
C VAL A 13 11.33 -11.14 12.02
N MET A 14 11.49 -12.19 11.21
CA MET A 14 10.49 -12.58 10.22
C MET A 14 9.15 -12.93 10.89
N SER A 15 9.17 -13.57 12.06
CA SER A 15 7.94 -13.90 12.81
C SER A 15 7.22 -12.69 13.40
N LYS A 16 7.91 -11.54 13.54
CA LYS A 16 7.32 -10.28 14.03
C LYS A 16 6.74 -9.41 12.91
N ILE A 17 6.97 -9.76 11.64
CA ILE A 17 6.36 -9.06 10.51
C ILE A 17 4.89 -9.48 10.45
N ARG A 18 4.01 -8.57 10.90
CA ARG A 18 2.55 -8.76 10.83
C ARG A 18 2.05 -8.45 9.43
N GLY A 19 1.06 -9.22 8.97
CA GLY A 19 0.38 -8.99 7.70
C GLY A 19 -0.79 -8.00 7.78
N LYS A 20 -1.16 -7.53 8.98
CA LYS A 20 -2.29 -6.60 9.21
C LYS A 20 -2.04 -5.74 10.45
N ASP A 21 -2.78 -4.64 10.57
CA ASP A 21 -2.69 -3.65 11.64
C ASP A 21 -1.25 -3.14 11.81
N THR A 22 -0.60 -2.90 10.66
CA THR A 22 0.76 -2.37 10.67
C THR A 22 0.73 -0.91 11.11
N LYS A 23 1.85 -0.41 11.65
CA LYS A 23 1.97 1.01 12.04
C LYS A 23 1.53 1.99 10.94
N PRO A 24 1.95 1.84 9.67
CA PRO A 24 1.51 2.75 8.61
C PRO A 24 0.01 2.64 8.33
N GLU A 25 -0.55 1.42 8.34
CA GLU A 25 -1.98 1.20 8.16
C GLU A 25 -2.82 1.90 9.25
N LEU A 26 -2.40 1.81 10.51
CA LEU A 26 -3.07 2.51 11.61
C LEU A 26 -2.98 4.03 11.49
N GLU A 27 -1.86 4.57 11.00
CA GLU A 27 -1.71 6.02 10.80
C GLU A 27 -2.58 6.50 9.62
N ILE A 28 -2.63 5.76 8.51
CA ILE A 28 -3.54 6.06 7.38
C ILE A 28 -4.99 6.13 7.88
N ARG A 29 -5.44 5.12 8.64
CA ARG A 29 -6.78 5.10 9.24
C ARG A 29 -7.04 6.32 10.11
N ARG A 30 -6.04 6.75 10.90
CA ARG A 30 -6.13 7.93 11.76
C ARG A 30 -6.28 9.22 10.96
N LEU A 31 -5.52 9.35 9.87
CA LEU A 31 -5.54 10.53 9.00
C LEU A 31 -6.86 10.63 8.22
N LEU A 32 -7.35 9.52 7.64
CA LEU A 32 -8.66 9.46 6.99
C LEU A 32 -9.79 9.83 7.96
N ALA A 33 -9.75 9.29 9.19
CA ALA A 33 -10.74 9.60 10.23
C ALA A 33 -10.70 11.07 10.68
N LYS A 34 -9.51 11.69 10.72
CA LYS A 34 -9.34 13.11 11.08
C LYS A 34 -10.07 14.03 10.09
N GLU A 35 -10.09 13.65 8.81
CA GLU A 35 -10.71 14.43 7.74
C GLU A 35 -12.16 13.97 7.42
N ASN A 36 -12.72 13.04 8.22
CA ASN A 36 -14.05 12.44 8.02
C ASN A 36 -14.23 11.79 6.64
N ILE A 37 -13.17 11.19 6.11
CA ILE A 37 -13.21 10.45 4.85
C ILE A 37 -13.64 9.01 5.15
N GLU A 38 -14.69 8.56 4.47
CA GLU A 38 -15.15 7.18 4.55
C GLU A 38 -14.22 6.24 3.78
N TYR A 39 -13.97 5.06 4.33
CA TYR A 39 -13.14 4.04 3.69
C TYR A 39 -13.56 2.64 4.11
N ILE A 40 -13.23 1.66 3.26
CA ILE A 40 -13.40 0.24 3.49
C ILE A 40 -11.99 -0.38 3.53
N PRO A 41 -11.51 -0.82 4.71
CA PRO A 41 -10.20 -1.48 4.80
C PRO A 41 -10.29 -2.92 4.27
N GLN A 42 -9.21 -3.40 3.65
CA GLN A 42 -9.10 -4.79 3.14
C GLN A 42 -10.28 -5.17 2.22
N ALA A 43 -10.64 -4.27 1.30
CA ALA A 43 -11.74 -4.46 0.38
C ALA A 43 -11.37 -5.46 -0.73
N GLU A 44 -12.34 -6.25 -1.19
CA GLU A 44 -12.18 -7.15 -2.34
C GLU A 44 -12.70 -6.44 -3.60
N VAL A 45 -11.82 -6.15 -4.56
CA VAL A 45 -12.11 -5.42 -5.80
C VAL A 45 -11.45 -6.16 -6.97
N CYS A 46 -12.23 -6.50 -8.01
CA CYS A 46 -11.73 -7.25 -9.18
C CYS A 46 -11.01 -8.57 -8.84
N GLY A 47 -11.35 -9.20 -7.71
CA GLY A 47 -10.66 -10.42 -7.24
C GLY A 47 -9.34 -10.17 -6.51
N TRP A 48 -9.02 -8.90 -6.22
CA TRP A 48 -7.86 -8.49 -5.44
C TRP A 48 -8.29 -7.91 -4.10
N THR A 49 -7.57 -8.28 -3.04
CA THR A 49 -7.63 -7.56 -1.77
C THR A 49 -6.80 -6.27 -1.88
N VAL A 50 -7.43 -5.13 -1.59
CA VAL A 50 -6.79 -3.81 -1.56
C VAL A 50 -6.75 -3.25 -0.14
N ASP A 51 -5.75 -2.44 0.18
CA ASP A 51 -5.55 -1.96 1.55
C ASP A 51 -6.71 -1.08 2.02
N PHE A 52 -7.08 -0.08 1.22
CA PHE A 52 -8.18 0.84 1.48
C PHE A 52 -8.92 1.17 0.18
N LEU A 53 -10.24 1.00 0.21
CA LEU A 53 -11.15 1.51 -0.83
C LEU A 53 -11.88 2.74 -0.28
N ILE A 54 -11.81 3.85 -0.99
CA ILE A 54 -12.54 5.10 -0.73
C ILE A 54 -13.63 5.17 -1.81
N PRO A 55 -14.89 4.79 -1.48
CA PRO A 55 -15.93 4.53 -2.49
C PRO A 55 -16.32 5.74 -3.32
N ASN A 56 -16.29 6.93 -2.73
CA ASN A 56 -16.64 8.21 -3.34
C ASN A 56 -15.69 9.26 -2.77
N ALA A 57 -14.74 9.72 -3.57
CA ALA A 57 -13.87 10.83 -3.22
C ALA A 57 -14.65 12.15 -3.34
N GLU A 58 -15.61 12.40 -2.44
CA GLU A 58 -16.23 13.72 -2.34
C GLU A 58 -15.40 14.62 -1.40
N PRO A 59 -15.18 15.89 -1.78
CA PRO A 59 -14.86 16.95 -0.82
C PRO A 59 -16.04 17.08 0.15
N LYS A 60 -15.93 16.41 1.31
CA LYS A 60 -16.84 16.46 2.47
C LYS A 60 -18.03 15.50 2.43
N GLY A 61 -17.84 14.33 3.06
CA GLY A 61 -18.71 13.84 4.14
C GLY A 61 -20.22 13.75 3.91
N ILE A 62 -20.69 13.64 2.67
CA ILE A 62 -22.09 13.39 2.35
C ILE A 62 -22.09 12.23 1.36
N LEU A 63 -22.87 11.19 1.69
CA LEU A 63 -23.35 10.24 0.70
C LEU A 63 -24.32 11.01 -0.23
N SER A 64 -23.79 11.87 -1.08
CA SER A 64 -24.53 12.34 -2.24
C SER A 64 -24.43 11.21 -3.24
N GLY A 65 -25.54 10.76 -3.80
CA GLY A 65 -25.53 9.84 -4.95
C GLY A 65 -24.98 10.49 -6.23
N GLU A 66 -24.11 11.50 -6.09
CA GLU A 66 -23.62 12.43 -7.09
C GLU A 66 -22.09 12.62 -6.97
N ALA A 67 -21.37 11.64 -6.41
CA ALA A 67 -19.92 11.68 -6.40
C ALA A 67 -19.40 11.76 -7.86
N GLU A 68 -18.79 12.89 -8.21
CA GLU A 68 -18.39 13.20 -9.59
C GLU A 68 -17.07 12.51 -10.01
N GLY A 69 -16.41 11.78 -9.11
CA GLY A 69 -15.11 11.14 -9.32
C GLY A 69 -15.12 9.61 -9.20
N PRO A 70 -14.13 8.92 -9.80
CA PRO A 70 -13.96 7.49 -9.64
C PRO A 70 -13.62 7.13 -8.17
N PRO A 71 -14.00 5.93 -7.70
CA PRO A 71 -13.54 5.42 -6.41
C PRO A 71 -12.02 5.33 -6.36
N LEU A 72 -11.43 5.75 -5.24
CA LEU A 72 -9.99 5.71 -5.02
C LEU A 72 -9.60 4.44 -4.24
N ILE A 73 -8.58 3.75 -4.73
CA ILE A 73 -7.88 2.69 -4.02
C ILE A 73 -6.55 3.24 -3.53
N LEU A 74 -6.33 3.14 -2.22
CA LEU A 74 -5.10 3.56 -1.57
C LEU A 74 -4.33 2.35 -1.05
N GLU A 75 -3.09 2.21 -1.49
CA GLU A 75 -2.20 1.08 -1.20
C GLU A 75 -0.95 1.52 -0.46
N TYR A 76 -0.55 0.79 0.58
CA TYR A 76 0.73 1.01 1.26
C TYR A 76 1.74 -0.08 0.89
N ARG A 77 2.78 0.30 0.14
CA ARG A 77 3.80 -0.64 -0.33
C ARG A 77 5.13 -0.44 0.37
N SER A 78 5.53 -1.43 1.15
CA SER A 78 6.89 -1.46 1.67
C SER A 78 7.91 -1.60 0.52
N CYS A 79 8.97 -0.78 0.54
CA CYS A 79 9.91 -0.74 -0.58
C CYS A 79 10.64 -2.07 -0.84
N PHE A 80 10.87 -2.86 0.21
CA PHE A 80 11.54 -4.15 0.11
C PHE A 80 10.69 -5.17 -0.65
N TRP A 81 9.46 -5.41 -0.20
CA TRP A 81 8.60 -6.47 -0.74
C TRP A 81 8.09 -6.17 -2.15
N HIS A 82 7.96 -4.89 -2.50
CA HIS A 82 7.39 -4.40 -3.75
C HIS A 82 8.42 -3.75 -4.69
N LYS A 83 9.73 -3.92 -4.42
CA LYS A 83 10.82 -3.54 -5.34
C LYS A 83 10.75 -2.08 -5.85
N HIS A 84 10.54 -1.12 -4.94
CA HIS A 84 10.39 0.31 -5.29
C HIS A 84 11.55 0.87 -6.14
N GLY A 85 12.80 0.46 -5.87
CA GLY A 85 13.99 1.00 -6.52
C GLY A 85 14.79 1.99 -5.65
N CYS A 86 14.30 2.35 -4.46
CA CYS A 86 15.04 3.15 -3.50
C CYS A 86 16.01 2.30 -2.64
N GLY A 87 16.84 2.94 -1.82
CA GLY A 87 17.81 2.26 -0.94
C GLY A 87 17.21 1.29 0.10
N LYS A 88 15.89 1.31 0.31
CA LYS A 88 15.18 0.34 1.17
C LYS A 88 14.70 -0.91 0.41
N SER A 89 14.93 -0.99 -0.90
CA SER A 89 14.49 -2.10 -1.77
C SER A 89 15.60 -3.09 -2.16
N ASN A 90 16.68 -3.11 -1.39
CA ASN A 90 17.85 -3.95 -1.67
C ASN A 90 17.52 -5.45 -1.60
N THR A 91 17.97 -6.19 -2.62
CA THR A 91 17.90 -7.66 -2.59
C THR A 91 18.92 -8.22 -1.59
N PRO A 92 18.51 -9.14 -0.70
CA PRO A 92 19.45 -9.77 0.24
C PRO A 92 20.64 -10.42 -0.47
N LYS A 93 21.81 -10.35 0.14
CA LYS A 93 23.03 -10.99 -0.41
C LYS A 93 23.02 -12.51 -0.23
N SER A 94 22.31 -13.01 0.78
CA SER A 94 22.09 -14.43 1.05
C SER A 94 20.83 -14.95 0.36
N ASN A 95 20.81 -16.24 0.01
CA ASN A 95 19.67 -16.95 -0.58
C ASN A 95 19.05 -16.24 -1.80
N ARG A 96 19.91 -15.76 -2.71
CA ARG A 96 19.48 -14.95 -3.87
C ARG A 96 18.53 -15.69 -4.80
N ASP A 97 18.75 -16.99 -4.99
CA ASP A 97 17.91 -17.85 -5.84
C ASP A 97 16.48 -17.95 -5.33
N TYR A 98 16.25 -17.72 -4.04
CA TYR A 98 14.91 -17.57 -3.47
C TYR A 98 14.40 -16.14 -3.58
N TRP A 99 15.21 -15.16 -3.18
CA TRP A 99 14.75 -13.77 -3.04
C TRP A 99 14.50 -13.06 -4.37
N ILE A 100 15.33 -13.28 -5.38
CA ILE A 100 15.17 -12.63 -6.69
C ILE A 100 13.82 -12.98 -7.32
N PRO A 101 13.50 -14.26 -7.58
CA PRO A 101 12.23 -14.60 -8.23
C PRO A 101 11.02 -14.24 -7.36
N LYS A 102 11.14 -14.30 -6.03
CA LYS A 102 10.06 -13.87 -5.12
C LYS A 102 9.73 -12.38 -5.26
N LEU A 103 10.75 -11.53 -5.26
CA LEU A 103 10.57 -10.09 -5.33
C LEU A 103 10.14 -9.65 -6.74
N GLU A 104 10.61 -10.32 -7.79
CA GLU A 104 10.16 -10.08 -9.16
C GLU A 104 8.69 -10.43 -9.34
N ARG A 105 8.27 -11.62 -8.89
CA ARG A 105 6.87 -12.04 -8.92
C ARG A 105 5.95 -11.08 -8.15
N ASN A 106 6.40 -10.56 -7.01
CA ASN A 106 5.62 -9.55 -6.27
C ASN A 106 5.40 -8.29 -7.12
N LYS A 107 6.46 -7.78 -7.76
CA LYS A 107 6.39 -6.60 -8.64
C LYS A 107 5.49 -6.83 -9.87
N GLU A 108 5.58 -8.01 -10.47
CA GLU A 108 4.71 -8.41 -11.59
C GLU A 108 3.25 -8.41 -11.16
N ARG A 109 2.94 -9.07 -10.03
CA ARG A 109 1.60 -9.08 -9.46
C ARG A 109 1.08 -7.69 -9.11
N ASP A 110 1.93 -6.80 -8.57
CA ASP A 110 1.54 -5.42 -8.30
C ASP A 110 1.17 -4.69 -9.60
N THR A 111 1.91 -4.94 -10.68
CA THR A 111 1.66 -4.34 -12.00
C THR A 111 0.35 -4.86 -12.61
N GLU A 112 0.10 -6.16 -12.51
CA GLU A 112 -1.16 -6.79 -12.96
C GLU A 112 -2.35 -6.23 -12.19
N LYS A 113 -2.29 -6.23 -10.85
CA LYS A 113 -3.33 -5.66 -9.99
C LYS A 113 -3.61 -4.20 -10.34
N ASP A 114 -2.57 -3.39 -10.46
CA ASP A 114 -2.65 -1.97 -10.75
C ASP A 114 -3.28 -1.66 -12.12
N ALA A 115 -3.06 -2.52 -13.11
CA ALA A 115 -3.67 -2.40 -14.42
C ALA A 115 -5.16 -2.78 -14.37
N GLU A 116 -5.49 -3.93 -13.77
CA GLU A 116 -6.88 -4.41 -13.68
C GLU A 116 -7.79 -3.47 -12.88
N LEU A 117 -7.29 -2.88 -11.80
CA LEU A 117 -8.04 -1.91 -11.01
C LEU A 117 -8.30 -0.62 -11.81
N ARG A 118 -7.29 -0.11 -12.53
CA ARG A 118 -7.46 1.09 -13.37
C ARG A 118 -8.40 0.83 -14.56
N ASP A 119 -8.28 -0.32 -15.20
CA ASP A 119 -9.16 -0.73 -16.31
C ASP A 119 -10.61 -0.90 -15.84
N ALA A 120 -10.83 -1.26 -14.58
CA ALA A 120 -12.15 -1.34 -13.95
C ALA A 120 -12.70 0.03 -13.50
N GLY A 121 -11.98 1.13 -13.73
CA GLY A 121 -12.44 2.49 -13.45
C GLY A 121 -12.09 3.01 -12.05
N TYR A 122 -11.16 2.38 -11.34
CA TYR A 122 -10.66 2.88 -10.06
C TYR A 122 -9.42 3.75 -10.26
N GLU A 123 -9.32 4.81 -9.46
CA GLU A 123 -8.04 5.48 -9.25
C GLU A 123 -7.20 4.66 -8.27
N VAL A 124 -5.89 4.61 -8.49
CA VAL A 124 -4.98 3.83 -7.64
C VAL A 124 -3.81 4.70 -7.23
N GLU A 125 -3.78 5.06 -5.95
CA GLU A 125 -2.69 5.76 -5.29
C GLU A 125 -1.87 4.81 -4.44
N VAL A 126 -0.55 4.97 -4.51
CA VAL A 126 0.41 4.12 -3.79
C VAL A 126 1.28 5.01 -2.91
N ILE A 127 1.31 4.69 -1.62
CA ILE A 127 2.26 5.28 -0.68
C ILE A 127 3.36 4.25 -0.39
N TRP A 128 4.60 4.61 -0.73
CA TRP A 128 5.77 3.79 -0.50
C TRP A 128 6.33 3.97 0.91
N GLY A 129 6.80 2.88 1.53
CA GLY A 129 7.37 2.93 2.88
C GLY A 129 8.69 3.73 3.05
N CYS A 130 9.18 4.37 2.00
CA CYS A 130 10.26 5.36 2.08
C CYS A 130 9.78 6.81 2.02
N GLU A 131 8.53 7.04 1.65
CA GLU A 131 7.94 8.37 1.59
C GLU A 131 7.55 8.87 2.98
N ASP A 132 7.33 10.17 3.09
CA ASP A 132 6.67 10.76 4.23
C ASP A 132 5.16 10.45 4.14
N LEU A 133 4.71 9.55 5.01
CA LEU A 133 3.31 9.12 5.04
C LEU A 133 2.36 10.29 5.32
N GLY A 134 2.76 11.23 6.18
CA GLY A 134 1.93 12.40 6.50
C GLY A 134 1.75 13.29 5.28
N GLY A 135 2.86 13.74 4.69
CA GLY A 135 2.82 14.59 3.49
C GLY A 135 2.10 13.93 2.31
N ARG A 136 2.34 12.64 2.01
CA ARG A 136 1.64 11.95 0.91
C ARG A 136 0.13 11.84 1.16
N MET A 137 -0.28 11.61 2.40
CA MET A 137 -1.70 11.60 2.75
C MET A 137 -2.33 12.98 2.61
N GLU A 138 -1.64 14.05 3.00
CA GLU A 138 -2.10 15.43 2.80
C GLU A 138 -2.32 15.72 1.30
N GLU A 139 -1.35 15.39 0.44
CA GLU A 139 -1.46 15.56 -1.01
C GLU A 139 -2.65 14.78 -1.61
N ILE A 140 -2.83 13.52 -1.21
CA ILE A 140 -3.93 12.68 -1.70
C ILE A 140 -5.27 13.26 -1.25
N ILE A 141 -5.40 13.63 0.02
CA ILE A 141 -6.64 14.20 0.57
C ILE A 141 -6.99 15.52 -0.10
N GLU A 142 -6.00 16.38 -0.37
CA GLU A 142 -6.20 17.62 -1.13
C GLU A 142 -6.71 17.34 -2.55
N SER A 143 -6.22 16.30 -3.22
CA SER A 143 -6.72 15.93 -4.55
C SER A 143 -8.15 15.39 -4.55
N LEU A 144 -8.63 14.81 -3.45
CA LEU A 144 -10.04 14.41 -3.29
C LEU A 144 -10.97 15.61 -3.03
N GLY A 145 -10.39 16.75 -2.63
CA GLY A 145 -11.11 17.94 -2.17
C GLY A 145 -11.29 19.05 -3.21
N GLY A 146 -10.73 18.87 -4.41
CA GLY A 146 -10.64 19.88 -5.47
C GLY A 146 -11.90 20.07 -6.30
#